data_AF-A0A2D6E4S6-F1
#
_entry.id   AF-A0A2D6E4S6-F1
#
_cell.length_a   1.000
_cell.length_b   1.000
_cell.length_c   1.000
_cell.angle_alpha   90.00
_cell.angle_beta   90.00
_cell.angle_gamma   90.00
#
_symmetry.space_group_name_H-M   'P 1'
#
loop_
_entity.id
_entity.type
_entity.pdbx_description
1 polymer ?
#
loop_
_entity_poly.entity_id
_entity_poly.type
_entity_poly.pdbx_seq_one_letter_code
_entity_poly.pdbx_strand_id
1 'polypeptide(L)'
;MKKDVFVRGKIKMVGVIIILMLGVTILFVSFAKAGLMITIKNAKEDGLGKIPVRLLIKDEKGEVKLHLYYLPEVRTLPISPFYKIKKLRDYLWINLCRQKNEKAKMALLLADKKIVEAQLLFINGYPKLAMSAARDGVEELEYAGWLWSGLEEKGRMILGEKIYRAGLAYEKVLMRAKGAMDVDQEEYGQIIKRLNDWNEDQKKKIY
;
A
#
# COMPACT_ATOMS: atom_id res chain seq x y z
N MET A 1 21.16 -26.08 48.60
CA MET A 1 20.78 -24.70 49.00
C MET A 1 21.15 -23.59 48.01
N LYS A 2 22.32 -23.59 47.33
CA LYS A 2 22.67 -22.51 46.36
C LYS A 2 21.88 -22.54 45.03
N LYS A 3 21.37 -23.69 44.59
CA LYS A 3 20.61 -23.82 43.33
C LYS A 3 19.25 -23.10 43.40
N ASP A 4 18.53 -23.18 44.52
CA ASP A 4 17.17 -22.62 44.64
C ASP A 4 17.15 -21.09 44.61
N VAL A 5 18.16 -20.45 45.21
CA VAL A 5 18.29 -18.97 45.20
C VAL A 5 18.57 -18.45 43.79
N PHE A 6 19.38 -19.18 43.02
CA PHE A 6 19.74 -18.80 41.65
C PHE A 6 18.57 -18.97 40.67
N VAL A 7 17.78 -20.04 40.83
CA VAL A 7 16.57 -20.28 40.02
C VAL A 7 15.51 -19.20 40.29
N ARG A 8 15.32 -18.82 41.56
CA ARG A 8 14.34 -17.79 41.96
C ARG A 8 14.68 -16.40 41.40
N GLY A 9 15.98 -16.07 41.29
CA GLY A 9 16.45 -14.82 40.66
C GLY A 9 16.18 -14.77 39.16
N LYS A 10 16.42 -15.87 38.44
CA LYS A 10 16.14 -15.98 37.00
C LYS A 10 14.65 -15.86 36.68
N ILE A 11 13.78 -16.47 37.48
CA ILE A 11 12.31 -16.40 37.29
C ILE A 11 11.82 -14.95 37.41
N LYS A 12 12.29 -14.19 38.40
CA LYS A 12 11.94 -12.77 38.55
C LYS A 12 12.41 -11.93 37.36
N MET A 13 13.64 -12.15 36.88
CA MET A 13 14.17 -11.45 35.72
C MET A 13 13.37 -11.75 34.44
N VAL A 14 13.01 -13.03 34.23
CA VAL A 14 12.15 -13.43 33.10
C VAL A 14 10.78 -12.76 33.19
N GLY A 15 10.17 -12.70 34.37
CA GLY A 15 8.89 -12.00 34.58
C GLY A 15 8.96 -10.50 34.21
N VAL A 16 10.02 -9.81 34.61
CA VAL A 16 10.24 -8.39 34.25
C VAL A 16 10.38 -8.22 32.73
N ILE A 17 11.14 -9.09 32.06
CA ILE A 17 11.31 -9.04 30.61
C ILE A 17 9.97 -9.23 29.89
N ILE A 18 9.13 -10.16 30.36
CA ILE A 18 7.80 -10.41 29.76
C ILE A 18 6.90 -9.18 29.90
N ILE A 19 6.84 -8.58 31.09
CA ILE A 19 6.04 -7.37 31.33
C ILE A 19 6.52 -6.22 30.45
N LEU A 20 7.84 -6.04 30.31
CA LEU A 20 8.42 -5.00 29.47
C LEU A 20 8.09 -5.22 27.99
N MET A 21 8.19 -6.45 27.49
CA MET A 21 7.82 -6.79 26.11
C MET A 21 6.33 -6.57 25.83
N LEU A 22 5.45 -6.90 26.78
CA LEU A 22 4.03 -6.60 26.70
C LEU A 22 3.77 -5.09 26.64
N GLY A 23 4.42 -4.31 27.52
CA GLY A 23 4.32 -2.85 27.51
C GLY A 23 4.73 -2.24 26.18
N VAL A 24 5.86 -2.69 25.61
CA VAL A 24 6.33 -2.22 24.28
C VAL A 24 5.33 -2.59 23.18
N THR A 25 4.73 -3.78 23.24
CA THR A 25 3.74 -4.23 22.24
C THR A 25 2.46 -3.40 22.32
N ILE A 26 1.94 -3.15 23.52
CA ILE A 26 0.76 -2.30 23.72
C ILE A 26 1.03 -0.87 23.22
N LEU A 27 2.21 -0.33 23.51
CA LEU A 27 2.63 0.98 23.04
C LEU A 27 2.68 1.03 21.51
N PHE A 28 3.26 0.01 20.88
CA PHE A 28 3.37 -0.08 19.42
C PHE A 28 1.99 -0.14 18.75
N VAL A 29 1.08 -0.98 19.25
CA VAL A 29 -0.29 -1.08 18.72
C VAL A 29 -1.04 0.24 18.90
N SER A 30 -0.86 0.91 20.04
CA SER A 30 -1.48 2.22 20.30
C SER A 30 -0.99 3.28 19.33
N PHE A 31 0.32 3.32 19.07
CA PHE A 31 0.92 4.24 18.11
C PHE A 31 0.45 3.95 16.67
N ALA A 32 0.37 2.68 16.29
CA ALA A 32 -0.15 2.26 15.00
C ALA A 32 -1.62 2.70 14.82
N LYS A 33 -2.46 2.54 15.86
CA LYS A 33 -3.86 2.97 15.85
C LYS A 33 -4.02 4.49 15.75
N ALA A 34 -3.21 5.26 16.50
CA ALA A 34 -3.21 6.72 16.42
C ALA A 34 -2.78 7.21 15.02
N GLY A 35 -1.71 6.63 14.46
CA GLY A 35 -1.25 6.93 13.11
C GLY A 35 -2.28 6.58 12.04
N LEU A 36 -3.02 5.48 12.22
CA LEU A 36 -4.13 5.08 11.35
C LEU A 36 -5.24 6.13 11.36
N MET A 37 -5.68 6.59 12.53
CA MET A 37 -6.73 7.62 12.65
C MET A 37 -6.34 8.92 11.95
N ILE A 38 -5.10 9.38 12.13
CA ILE A 38 -4.58 10.57 11.45
C ILE A 38 -4.58 10.37 9.93
N THR A 39 -4.16 9.20 9.48
CA THR A 39 -4.11 8.89 8.04
C THR A 39 -5.50 8.82 7.42
N ILE A 40 -6.47 8.21 8.09
CA ILE A 40 -7.87 8.17 7.63
C ILE A 40 -8.47 9.58 7.57
N LYS A 41 -8.18 10.43 8.57
CA LYS A 41 -8.62 11.83 8.56
C LYS A 41 -8.04 12.59 7.37
N ASN A 42 -6.73 12.53 7.17
CA ASN A 42 -6.07 13.22 6.06
C ASN A 42 -6.47 12.67 4.68
N ALA A 43 -6.80 11.38 4.59
CA ALA A 43 -7.30 10.76 3.37
C ALA A 43 -8.71 11.22 3.00
N LYS A 44 -9.53 11.69 3.97
CA LYS A 44 -10.83 12.31 3.68
C LYS A 44 -10.69 13.74 3.16
N GLU A 45 -9.59 14.41 3.47
CA GLU A 45 -9.32 15.81 3.10
C GLU A 45 -8.43 15.93 1.84
N ASP A 46 -8.22 14.83 1.10
CA ASP A 46 -7.34 14.71 -0.10
C ASP A 46 -5.87 15.21 0.08
N GLY A 47 -5.47 15.58 1.30
CA GLY A 47 -4.17 16.21 1.60
C GLY A 47 -2.94 15.28 1.57
N LEU A 48 -3.08 14.02 1.14
CA LEU A 48 -1.97 13.06 1.08
C LEU A 48 -1.29 13.00 -0.29
N GLY A 49 -2.02 13.32 -1.37
CA GLY A 49 -1.52 13.25 -2.73
C GLY A 49 -0.66 14.47 -3.07
N LYS A 50 0.59 14.24 -3.49
CA LYS A 50 1.52 15.32 -3.87
C LYS A 50 2.15 15.13 -5.24
N ILE A 51 2.16 13.91 -5.77
CA ILE A 51 2.81 13.58 -7.03
C ILE A 51 1.73 13.41 -8.11
N PRO A 52 1.55 14.37 -9.04
CA PRO A 52 0.51 14.27 -10.05
C PRO A 52 0.90 13.31 -11.19
N VAL A 53 0.01 12.38 -11.49
CA VAL A 53 0.04 11.50 -12.67
C VAL A 53 -1.06 11.93 -13.62
N ARG A 54 -0.67 12.35 -14.83
CA ARG A 54 -1.60 12.76 -15.89
C ARG A 54 -2.22 11.55 -16.57
N LEU A 55 -3.53 11.42 -16.56
CA LEU A 55 -4.28 10.34 -17.22
C LEU A 55 -5.06 10.91 -18.40
N LEU A 56 -5.09 10.19 -19.52
CA LEU A 56 -5.92 10.51 -20.68
C LEU A 56 -7.02 9.46 -20.73
N ILE A 57 -8.24 9.83 -20.39
CA ILE A 57 -9.39 8.92 -20.37
C ILE A 57 -10.32 9.32 -21.51
N LYS A 58 -10.74 8.34 -22.32
CA LYS A 58 -11.75 8.53 -23.35
C LYS A 58 -13.13 8.40 -22.71
N ASP A 59 -13.94 9.43 -22.87
CA ASP A 59 -15.35 9.45 -22.47
C ASP A 59 -16.20 8.59 -23.42
N GLU A 60 -17.45 8.30 -23.05
CA GLU A 60 -18.41 7.52 -23.85
C GLU A 60 -18.65 8.13 -25.24
N LYS A 61 -18.44 9.45 -25.38
CA LYS A 61 -18.55 10.20 -26.63
C LYS A 61 -17.26 10.19 -27.48
N GLY A 62 -16.22 9.47 -27.04
CA GLY A 62 -14.93 9.41 -27.71
C GLY A 62 -13.99 10.60 -27.45
N GLU A 63 -14.42 11.58 -26.64
CA GLU A 63 -13.60 12.73 -26.27
C GLU A 63 -12.51 12.34 -25.26
N VAL A 64 -11.27 12.78 -25.47
CA VAL A 64 -10.15 12.53 -24.56
C VAL A 64 -10.11 13.64 -23.51
N LYS A 65 -10.38 13.31 -22.25
CA LYS A 65 -10.27 14.22 -21.11
C LYS A 65 -8.99 13.96 -20.31
N LEU A 66 -8.33 15.05 -19.91
CA LEU A 66 -7.16 15.00 -19.03
C LEU A 66 -7.62 14.94 -17.57
N HIS A 67 -7.24 13.88 -16.88
CA HIS A 67 -7.45 13.71 -15.45
C HIS A 67 -6.12 13.70 -14.70
N LEU A 68 -6.11 14.22 -13.47
CA LEU A 68 -4.93 14.16 -12.58
C LEU A 68 -5.21 13.18 -11.44
N TYR A 69 -4.33 12.20 -11.28
CA TYR A 69 -4.30 11.30 -10.13
C TYR A 69 -3.11 11.66 -9.24
N TYR A 70 -3.33 11.87 -7.95
CA TYR A 70 -2.28 12.31 -7.03
C TYR A 70 -1.79 11.15 -6.18
N LEU A 71 -0.56 10.72 -6.43
CA LEU A 71 0.12 9.72 -5.62
C LEU A 71 0.71 10.37 -4.34
N PRO A 72 0.76 9.61 -3.23
CA PRO A 72 1.31 10.08 -1.97
C PRO A 72 2.84 10.11 -1.99
N GLU A 73 3.42 10.94 -1.14
CA GLU A 73 4.87 10.98 -0.96
C GLU A 73 5.34 9.80 -0.09
N VAL A 74 6.48 9.19 -0.46
CA VAL A 74 7.08 8.10 0.31
C VAL A 74 8.45 8.51 0.85
N ARG A 75 8.65 8.32 2.15
CA ARG A 75 9.89 8.67 2.86
C ARG A 75 10.77 7.47 3.23
N THR A 76 10.25 6.25 3.15
CA THR A 76 10.97 5.04 3.59
C THR A 76 10.93 3.99 2.49
N LEU A 77 12.10 3.73 1.91
CA LEU A 77 12.36 2.73 0.88
C LEU A 77 12.76 1.37 1.50
N PRO A 78 12.61 0.25 0.75
CA PRO A 78 12.98 -1.10 1.20
C PRO A 78 14.47 -1.31 1.51
N ILE A 79 15.31 -0.31 1.26
CA ILE A 79 16.75 -0.33 1.58
C ILE A 79 16.97 0.01 3.07
N SER A 80 16.02 0.68 3.72
CA SER A 80 16.16 1.12 5.10
C SER A 80 15.95 -0.05 6.10
N PRO A 81 16.73 -0.14 7.19
CA PRO A 81 16.52 -1.13 8.24
C PRO A 81 15.13 -0.99 8.92
N PHE A 82 14.56 0.21 8.91
CA PHE A 82 13.23 0.49 9.47
C PHE A 82 12.07 0.00 8.57
N TYR A 83 12.36 -0.52 7.38
CA TYR A 83 11.32 -0.99 6.45
C TYR A 83 10.51 -2.17 6.99
N LYS A 84 11.12 -3.05 7.80
CA LYS A 84 10.41 -4.15 8.46
C LYS A 84 9.33 -3.64 9.42
N ILE A 85 9.65 -2.59 10.18
CA ILE A 85 8.71 -1.93 11.11
C ILE A 85 7.57 -1.29 10.32
N LYS A 86 7.87 -0.66 9.17
CA LYS A 86 6.87 -0.13 8.25
C LYS A 86 5.92 -1.22 7.74
N LYS A 87 6.43 -2.35 7.25
CA LYS A 87 5.60 -3.49 6.80
C LYS A 87 4.69 -4.00 7.91
N LEU A 88 5.20 -4.13 9.14
CA LEU A 88 4.39 -4.54 10.29
C LEU A 88 3.28 -3.52 10.60
N ARG A 89 3.59 -2.21 10.58
CA ARG A 89 2.60 -1.16 10.76
C ARG A 89 1.52 -1.22 9.68
N ASP A 90 1.91 -1.37 8.42
CA ASP A 90 0.98 -1.39 7.28
C ASP A 90 0.04 -2.61 7.38
N TYR A 91 0.58 -3.77 7.77
CA TYR A 91 -0.23 -4.96 8.11
C TYR A 91 -1.20 -4.68 9.26
N LEU A 92 -0.75 -4.04 10.34
CA LEU A 92 -1.63 -3.67 11.45
C LEU A 92 -2.72 -2.70 11.00
N TRP A 93 -2.41 -1.73 10.15
CA TRP A 93 -3.39 -0.76 9.65
C TRP A 93 -4.54 -1.45 8.91
N ILE A 94 -4.24 -2.38 8.02
CA ILE A 94 -5.26 -3.15 7.30
C ILE A 94 -6.12 -3.99 8.25
N ASN A 95 -5.51 -4.60 9.27
CA ASN A 95 -6.24 -5.47 10.21
C ASN A 95 -7.01 -4.70 11.29
N LEU A 96 -6.58 -3.48 11.63
CA LEU A 96 -7.27 -2.62 12.59
C LEU A 96 -8.45 -1.86 11.98
N CYS A 97 -8.48 -1.71 10.65
CA CYS A 97 -9.64 -1.18 9.92
C CYS A 97 -10.84 -2.14 10.04
N ARG A 98 -11.87 -1.74 10.81
CA ARG A 98 -13.08 -2.55 11.01
C ARG A 98 -14.06 -2.48 9.85
N GLN A 99 -14.22 -1.30 9.26
CA GLN A 99 -15.18 -1.10 8.16
C GLN A 99 -14.55 -1.48 6.82
N LYS A 100 -15.27 -2.25 6.00
CA LYS A 100 -14.80 -2.66 4.67
C LYS A 100 -14.40 -1.46 3.79
N ASN A 101 -15.13 -0.36 3.86
CA ASN A 101 -14.85 0.87 3.09
C ASN A 101 -13.50 1.49 3.50
N GLU A 102 -13.27 1.63 4.81
CA GLU A 102 -11.99 2.14 5.33
C GLU A 102 -10.84 1.19 4.99
N LYS A 103 -11.09 -0.12 5.03
CA LYS A 103 -10.11 -1.13 4.65
C LYS A 103 -9.73 -1.04 3.17
N ALA A 104 -10.70 -0.88 2.27
CA ALA A 104 -10.47 -0.70 0.84
C ALA A 104 -9.68 0.59 0.55
N LYS A 105 -10.02 1.70 1.21
CA LYS A 105 -9.27 2.97 1.12
C LYS A 105 -7.84 2.83 1.63
N MET A 106 -7.65 2.10 2.72
CA MET A 106 -6.32 1.87 3.29
C MET A 106 -5.47 0.98 2.38
N ALA A 107 -6.04 -0.10 1.83
CA ALA A 107 -5.38 -0.96 0.85
C ALA A 107 -4.95 -0.15 -0.38
N LEU A 108 -5.83 0.68 -0.93
CA LEU A 108 -5.51 1.58 -2.04
C LEU A 108 -4.36 2.55 -1.69
N LEU A 109 -4.38 3.14 -0.49
CA LEU A 109 -3.31 4.04 -0.05
C LEU A 109 -1.95 3.32 0.08
N LEU A 110 -1.96 2.06 0.54
CA LEU A 110 -0.74 1.26 0.61
C LEU A 110 -0.24 0.89 -0.79
N ALA A 111 -1.14 0.52 -1.69
CA ALA A 111 -0.85 0.29 -3.10
C ALA A 111 -0.19 1.52 -3.74
N ASP A 112 -0.76 2.71 -3.53
CA ASP A 112 -0.24 3.97 -4.09
C ASP A 112 1.19 4.23 -3.61
N LYS A 113 1.44 4.02 -2.31
CA LYS A 113 2.79 4.16 -1.73
C LYS A 113 3.77 3.16 -2.35
N LYS A 114 3.36 1.91 -2.57
CA LYS A 114 4.21 0.87 -3.16
C LYS A 114 4.60 1.18 -4.60
N ILE A 115 3.70 1.76 -5.38
CA ILE A 115 4.01 2.18 -6.75
C ILE A 115 4.97 3.36 -6.78
N VAL A 116 4.83 4.31 -5.85
CA VAL A 116 5.82 5.39 -5.68
C VAL A 116 7.17 4.83 -5.22
N GLU A 117 7.20 3.84 -4.32
CA GLU A 117 8.43 3.13 -3.97
C GLU A 117 9.08 2.50 -5.19
N ALA A 118 8.31 1.78 -6.01
CA ALA A 118 8.80 1.17 -7.24
C ALA A 118 9.41 2.21 -8.17
N GLN A 119 8.71 3.33 -8.41
CA GLN A 119 9.21 4.43 -9.23
C GLN A 119 10.55 4.97 -8.71
N LEU A 120 10.65 5.25 -7.41
CA LEU A 120 11.87 5.76 -6.80
C LEU A 120 13.01 4.75 -6.86
N LEU A 121 12.72 3.45 -6.68
CA LEU A 121 13.73 2.39 -6.76
C LEU A 121 14.24 2.19 -8.18
N PHE A 122 13.39 2.31 -9.21
CA PHE A 122 13.83 2.31 -10.61
C PHE A 122 14.78 3.48 -10.89
N ILE A 123 14.41 4.69 -10.44
CA ILE A 123 15.25 5.89 -10.61
C ILE A 123 16.59 5.74 -9.89
N ASN A 124 16.60 5.11 -8.72
CA ASN A 124 17.79 4.92 -7.90
C ASN A 124 18.64 3.70 -8.30
N GLY A 125 18.31 2.99 -9.39
CA GLY A 125 19.11 1.86 -9.88
C GLY A 125 18.95 0.57 -9.06
N TYR A 126 17.81 0.38 -8.39
CA TYR A 126 17.47 -0.85 -7.67
C TYR A 126 16.32 -1.62 -8.35
N PRO A 127 16.47 -2.08 -9.61
CA PRO A 127 15.38 -2.62 -10.42
C PRO A 127 14.72 -3.85 -9.77
N LYS A 128 15.50 -4.76 -9.17
CA LYS A 128 14.95 -5.95 -8.48
C LYS A 128 14.03 -5.59 -7.31
N LEU A 129 14.42 -4.60 -6.50
CA LEU A 129 13.56 -4.11 -5.40
C LEU A 129 12.36 -3.33 -5.94
N ALA A 130 12.54 -2.59 -7.04
CA ALA A 130 11.47 -1.88 -7.72
C ALA A 130 10.40 -2.83 -8.25
N MET A 131 10.80 -3.94 -8.86
CA MET A 131 9.91 -5.00 -9.35
C MET A 131 9.10 -5.63 -8.21
N SER A 132 9.76 -5.95 -7.10
CA SER A 132 9.07 -6.45 -5.90
C SER A 132 8.07 -5.43 -5.35
N ALA A 133 8.42 -4.14 -5.30
CA ALA A 133 7.52 -3.09 -4.84
C ALA A 133 6.34 -2.87 -5.81
N ALA A 134 6.57 -2.99 -7.12
CA ALA A 134 5.53 -2.88 -8.15
C ALA A 134 4.52 -4.02 -8.01
N ARG A 135 5.00 -5.27 -7.85
CA ARG A 135 4.15 -6.44 -7.60
C ARG A 135 3.33 -6.30 -6.32
N ASP A 136 3.97 -5.97 -5.20
CA ASP A 136 3.28 -5.69 -3.93
C ASP A 136 2.18 -4.62 -4.12
N GLY A 137 2.46 -3.57 -4.89
CA GLY A 137 1.52 -2.49 -5.15
C GLY A 137 0.31 -2.91 -6.00
N VAL A 138 0.53 -3.72 -7.04
CA VAL A 138 -0.55 -4.27 -7.87
C VAL A 138 -1.41 -5.24 -7.07
N GLU A 139 -0.81 -6.08 -6.22
CA GLU A 139 -1.55 -7.00 -5.35
C GLU A 139 -2.44 -6.26 -4.34
N GLU A 140 -1.94 -5.19 -3.72
CA GLU A 140 -2.74 -4.35 -2.82
C GLU A 140 -3.86 -3.59 -3.55
N LEU A 141 -3.65 -3.19 -4.80
CA LEU A 141 -4.69 -2.58 -5.64
C LEU A 141 -5.80 -3.57 -5.95
N GLU A 142 -5.44 -4.79 -6.34
CA GLU A 142 -6.41 -5.87 -6.58
C GLU A 142 -7.19 -6.19 -5.30
N TYR A 143 -6.51 -6.23 -4.16
CA TYR A 143 -7.15 -6.41 -2.86
C TYR A 143 -8.13 -5.28 -2.53
N ALA A 144 -7.76 -4.03 -2.81
CA ALA A 144 -8.66 -2.89 -2.68
C ALA A 144 -9.89 -3.03 -3.58
N GLY A 145 -9.72 -3.45 -4.83
CA GLY A 145 -10.80 -3.71 -5.79
C GLY A 145 -11.73 -4.85 -5.36
N TRP A 146 -11.17 -5.93 -4.80
CA TRP A 146 -11.95 -7.02 -4.23
C TRP A 146 -12.79 -6.56 -3.02
N LEU A 147 -12.18 -5.81 -2.08
CA LEU A 147 -12.89 -5.25 -0.94
C LEU A 147 -14.02 -4.30 -1.38
N TRP A 148 -13.74 -3.48 -2.40
CA TRP A 148 -14.69 -2.56 -3.01
C TRP A 148 -15.90 -3.26 -3.62
N SER A 149 -15.68 -4.36 -4.34
CA SER A 149 -16.75 -5.14 -4.99
C SER A 149 -17.80 -5.64 -3.99
N GLY A 150 -17.40 -5.83 -2.72
CA GLY A 150 -18.28 -6.24 -1.62
C GLY A 150 -18.91 -5.10 -0.80
N LEU A 151 -18.84 -3.83 -1.24
CA LEU A 151 -19.45 -2.67 -0.56
C LEU A 151 -20.88 -2.40 -1.02
N GLU A 152 -21.68 -1.74 -0.18
CA GLU A 152 -23.00 -1.20 -0.54
C GLU A 152 -22.91 -0.07 -1.58
N GLU A 153 -23.98 0.13 -2.34
CA GLU A 153 -24.05 0.94 -3.58
C GLU A 153 -23.50 2.37 -3.44
N LYS A 154 -23.88 3.11 -2.39
CA LYS A 154 -23.40 4.49 -2.15
C LYS A 154 -21.89 4.58 -1.90
N GLY A 155 -21.29 3.59 -1.22
CA GLY A 155 -19.84 3.54 -0.99
C GLY A 155 -19.07 3.06 -2.21
N ARG A 156 -19.75 2.33 -3.11
CA ARG A 156 -19.19 1.71 -4.30
C ARG A 156 -18.85 2.73 -5.38
N MET A 157 -19.72 3.70 -5.66
CA MET A 157 -19.54 4.58 -6.83
C MET A 157 -18.25 5.44 -6.76
N ILE A 158 -18.03 6.20 -5.69
CA ILE A 158 -16.87 7.11 -5.56
C ILE A 158 -15.54 6.35 -5.43
N LEU A 159 -15.53 5.26 -4.65
CA LEU A 159 -14.30 4.52 -4.39
C LEU A 159 -13.89 3.67 -5.60
N GLY A 160 -14.85 3.14 -6.35
CA GLY A 160 -14.59 2.34 -7.55
C GLY A 160 -13.88 3.14 -8.62
N GLU A 161 -14.37 4.34 -8.91
CA GLU A 161 -13.72 5.25 -9.86
C GLU A 161 -12.29 5.60 -9.43
N LYS A 162 -12.06 5.86 -8.13
CA LYS A 162 -10.72 6.15 -7.61
C LYS A 162 -9.77 4.95 -7.77
N ILE A 163 -10.25 3.74 -7.46
CA ILE A 163 -9.51 2.48 -7.61
C ILE A 163 -9.14 2.24 -9.08
N TYR A 164 -10.09 2.41 -10.00
CA TYR A 164 -9.82 2.28 -11.44
C TYR A 164 -8.81 3.30 -11.95
N ARG A 165 -8.97 4.57 -11.59
CA ARG A 165 -8.01 5.63 -11.96
C ARG A 165 -6.61 5.35 -11.40
N ALA A 166 -6.51 4.74 -10.21
CA ALA A 166 -5.23 4.32 -9.65
C ALA A 166 -4.55 3.27 -10.53
N GLY A 167 -5.28 2.25 -11.00
CA GLY A 167 -4.74 1.25 -11.92
C GLY A 167 -4.18 1.84 -13.22
N LEU A 168 -4.88 2.81 -13.82
CA LEU A 168 -4.38 3.56 -14.99
C LEU A 168 -3.12 4.39 -14.65
N ALA A 169 -3.08 4.98 -13.46
CA ALA A 169 -1.89 5.72 -13.00
C ALA A 169 -0.70 4.78 -12.79
N TYR A 170 -0.93 3.58 -12.28
CA TYR A 170 0.11 2.59 -12.03
C TYR A 170 0.72 2.11 -13.33
N GLU A 171 -0.12 1.81 -14.32
CA GLU A 171 0.32 1.44 -15.67
C GLU A 171 1.26 2.52 -16.21
N LYS A 172 0.86 3.79 -16.13
CA LYS A 172 1.67 4.91 -16.62
C LYS A 172 2.98 5.09 -15.86
N VAL A 173 2.98 4.88 -14.53
CA VAL A 173 4.19 4.95 -13.71
C VAL A 173 5.15 3.82 -14.07
N LEU A 174 4.65 2.59 -14.18
CA LEU A 174 5.47 1.41 -14.47
C LEU A 174 5.96 1.40 -15.93
N MET A 175 5.20 1.92 -16.88
CA MET A 175 5.64 2.09 -18.27
C MET A 175 6.88 2.97 -18.40
N ARG A 176 7.09 3.93 -17.49
CA ARG A 176 8.32 4.75 -17.48
C ARG A 176 9.56 3.95 -17.07
N ALA A 177 9.38 2.81 -16.42
CA ALA A 177 10.46 1.91 -16.06
C ALA A 177 10.82 0.93 -17.19
N LYS A 178 10.05 0.91 -18.28
CA LYS A 178 10.33 0.06 -19.45
C LYS A 178 11.69 0.42 -20.04
N GLY A 179 12.57 -0.57 -20.12
CA GLY A 179 13.94 -0.40 -20.64
C GLY A 179 14.97 0.06 -19.60
N ALA A 180 14.62 0.09 -18.31
CA ALA A 180 15.62 0.23 -17.27
C ALA A 180 16.59 -0.98 -17.29
N MET A 181 17.88 -0.69 -17.09
CA MET A 181 18.95 -1.70 -17.05
C MET A 181 18.67 -2.70 -15.91
N ASP A 182 18.99 -3.98 -16.14
CA ASP A 182 18.84 -5.08 -15.19
C ASP A 182 17.41 -5.36 -14.69
N VAL A 183 16.39 -4.89 -15.42
CA VAL A 183 14.99 -5.31 -15.21
C VAL A 183 14.76 -6.65 -15.89
N ASP A 184 14.27 -7.61 -15.12
CA ASP A 184 13.70 -8.85 -15.64
C ASP A 184 12.47 -8.52 -16.50
N GLN A 185 12.64 -8.65 -17.83
CA GLN A 185 11.61 -8.30 -18.81
C GLN A 185 10.41 -9.26 -18.76
N GLU A 186 10.62 -10.50 -18.31
CA GLU A 186 9.55 -11.47 -18.15
C GLU A 186 8.68 -11.11 -16.94
N GLU A 187 9.30 -10.89 -15.77
CA GLU A 187 8.57 -10.44 -14.56
C GLU A 187 7.84 -9.11 -14.83
N TYR A 188 8.48 -8.17 -15.53
CA TYR A 188 7.84 -6.92 -15.94
C TYR A 188 6.65 -7.14 -16.87
N GLY A 189 6.79 -7.99 -17.89
CA GLY A 189 5.70 -8.35 -18.79
C GLY A 189 4.51 -8.95 -18.06
N GLN A 190 4.76 -9.81 -17.07
CA GLN A 190 3.71 -10.41 -16.24
C GLN A 190 2.96 -9.38 -15.38
N ILE A 191 3.68 -8.46 -14.72
CA ILE A 191 3.06 -7.41 -13.89
C ILE A 191 2.19 -6.48 -14.75
N ILE A 192 2.70 -6.01 -15.88
CA ILE A 192 1.94 -5.12 -16.77
C ILE A 192 0.72 -5.83 -17.35
N LYS A 193 0.87 -7.08 -17.80
CA LYS A 193 -0.26 -7.86 -18.30
C LYS A 193 -1.35 -8.01 -17.25
N ARG A 194 -0.98 -8.41 -16.02
CA ARG A 194 -1.90 -8.57 -14.90
C ARG A 194 -2.65 -7.27 -14.59
N LEU A 195 -1.94 -6.14 -14.53
CA LEU A 195 -2.54 -4.83 -14.29
C LEU A 195 -3.51 -4.41 -15.41
N ASN A 196 -3.15 -4.67 -16.67
CA ASN A 196 -3.99 -4.34 -17.81
C ASN A 196 -5.26 -5.20 -17.86
N ASP A 197 -5.13 -6.51 -17.65
CA ASP A 197 -6.26 -7.44 -17.55
C ASP A 197 -7.21 -7.01 -16.42
N TRP A 198 -6.66 -6.60 -15.27
CA TRP A 198 -7.45 -6.06 -14.17
C TRP A 198 -8.13 -4.73 -14.51
N ASN A 199 -7.43 -3.80 -15.15
CA ASN A 199 -8.00 -2.50 -15.56
C ASN A 199 -9.20 -2.68 -16.51
N GLU A 200 -9.10 -3.61 -17.47
CA GLU A 200 -10.20 -3.92 -18.39
C GLU A 200 -11.41 -4.55 -17.67
N ASP A 201 -11.18 -5.42 -16.67
CA ASP A 201 -12.25 -5.96 -15.83
C ASP A 201 -12.92 -4.87 -14.99
N GLN A 202 -12.16 -3.97 -14.37
CA GLN A 202 -12.73 -2.86 -13.58
C GLN A 202 -13.51 -1.88 -14.44
N LYS A 203 -13.04 -1.59 -15.65
CA LYS A 203 -13.73 -0.69 -16.59
C LYS A 203 -15.16 -1.16 -16.85
N LYS A 204 -15.36 -2.46 -17.10
CA LYS A 204 -16.69 -3.08 -17.33
C LYS A 204 -17.62 -3.07 -16.10
N LYS A 205 -17.06 -2.88 -14.91
CA LYS A 205 -17.83 -2.82 -13.65
C LYS A 205 -18.29 -1.41 -13.32
N ILE A 206 -17.63 -0.40 -13.90
CA ILE A 206 -17.88 1.02 -13.64
C ILE A 206 -18.73 1.63 -14.76
N TYR A 207 -18.51 1.19 -16.00
CA TYR A 207 -19.22 1.60 -17.22
C TYR A 207 -19.89 0.39 -17.87
#